data_AF-A0A0F2NKG3-F1
#
_entry.id   AF-A0A0F2NKG3-F1
#
_cell.length_a   1.000
_cell.length_b   1.000
_cell.length_c   1.000
_cell.angle_alpha   90.00
_cell.angle_beta   90.00
_cell.angle_gamma   90.00
#
_symmetry.space_group_name_H-M   'P 1'
#
loop_
_entity.id
_entity.type
_entity.pdbx_description
1 polymer ?
#
loop_
_entity_poly.entity_id
_entity_poly.type
_entity_poly.pdbx_seq_one_letter_code
_entity_poly.pdbx_strand_id
1 'polypeptide(L)'
;MSQDWKKYREQWMKASSKKGINRDVVPDKACGYCEKFQPSGADGGGGSGICTVLKNGSDIAKGVYVKEGGIPMPTLDIMDGGSCEYFNQIKRLDTNTTEVWNPSMRANRLFKER
;
A
#
# COMPACT_ATOMS: atom_id res chain seq x y z
N MET A 1 -22.51 11.52 9.20
CA MET A 1 -21.38 10.79 8.60
C MET A 1 -20.89 11.59 7.40
N SER A 2 -19.68 12.17 7.46
CA SER A 2 -19.24 13.19 6.49
C SER A 2 -19.05 12.61 5.07
N GLN A 3 -19.19 13.46 4.05
CA GLN A 3 -19.01 13.10 2.62
C GLN A 3 -17.62 12.49 2.33
N ASP A 4 -16.63 12.74 3.20
CA ASP A 4 -15.26 12.23 3.06
C ASP A 4 -15.19 10.72 3.24
N TRP A 5 -16.02 10.14 4.11
CA TRP A 5 -16.05 8.69 4.32
C TRP A 5 -16.53 7.93 3.08
N LYS A 6 -17.54 8.47 2.38
CA LYS A 6 -18.04 7.85 1.13
C LYS A 6 -16.97 7.87 0.04
N LYS A 7 -16.30 9.02 -0.13
CA LYS A 7 -15.21 9.18 -1.10
C LYS A 7 -14.03 8.25 -0.78
N TYR A 8 -13.64 8.15 0.49
CA TYR A 8 -12.59 7.25 0.93
C TYR A 8 -12.94 5.79 0.65
N ARG A 9 -14.16 5.35 1.02
CA ARG A 9 -14.62 3.97 0.80
C ARG A 9 -14.65 3.60 -0.69
N GLU A 10 -15.17 4.47 -1.54
CA GLU A 10 -15.20 4.23 -2.99
C GLU A 10 -13.80 4.11 -3.60
N GLN A 11 -12.86 4.94 -3.16
CA GLN A 11 -11.47 4.88 -3.62
C GLN A 11 -10.77 3.62 -3.14
N TRP A 12 -11.02 3.23 -1.91
CA TRP A 12 -10.48 2.00 -1.35
C TRP A 12 -11.00 0.79 -2.15
N MET A 13 -12.29 0.75 -2.47
CA MET A 13 -12.86 -0.29 -3.34
C MET A 13 -12.21 -0.31 -4.73
N LYS A 14 -11.92 0.86 -5.32
CA LYS A 14 -11.21 0.97 -6.61
C LYS A 14 -9.76 0.50 -6.54
N ALA A 15 -9.03 0.82 -5.46
CA ALA A 15 -7.66 0.37 -5.27
C ALA A 15 -7.59 -1.16 -5.09
N SER A 16 -8.54 -1.73 -4.33
CA SER A 16 -8.65 -3.18 -4.09
C SER A 16 -9.12 -3.98 -5.31
N SER A 17 -9.78 -3.33 -6.27
CA SER A 17 -10.29 -3.93 -7.52
C SER A 17 -9.48 -3.59 -8.77
N LYS A 18 -8.33 -2.90 -8.63
CA LYS A 18 -7.44 -2.59 -9.76
C LYS A 18 -6.97 -3.89 -10.43
N LYS A 19 -7.43 -4.13 -11.67
CA LYS A 19 -6.93 -5.20 -12.55
C LYS A 19 -5.41 -5.02 -12.74
N GLY A 20 -4.65 -6.09 -12.55
CA GLY A 20 -3.18 -6.10 -12.69
C GLY A 20 -2.39 -6.27 -11.40
N ILE A 21 -3.06 -6.24 -10.23
CA ILE A 21 -2.42 -6.62 -8.97
C ILE A 21 -2.41 -8.14 -8.88
N ASN A 22 -1.26 -8.74 -9.23
CA ASN A 22 -1.03 -10.16 -9.00
C ASN A 22 -0.78 -10.38 -7.50
N ARG A 23 -1.75 -10.99 -6.81
CA ARG A 23 -1.65 -11.23 -5.36
C ARG A 23 -0.62 -12.29 -4.99
N ASP A 24 -0.19 -13.09 -5.96
CA ASP A 24 0.77 -14.17 -5.78
C ASP A 24 2.22 -13.70 -5.98
N VAL A 25 2.43 -12.47 -6.49
CA VAL A 25 3.75 -11.91 -6.77
C VAL A 25 3.89 -10.57 -6.07
N VAL A 26 4.86 -10.48 -5.15
CA VAL A 26 5.23 -9.22 -4.49
C VAL A 26 6.37 -8.58 -5.28
N PRO A 27 6.20 -7.38 -5.85
CA PRO A 27 7.28 -6.67 -6.53
C PRO A 27 8.47 -6.36 -5.61
N ASP A 28 9.69 -6.33 -6.14
CA ASP A 28 10.89 -5.95 -5.36
C ASP A 28 10.76 -4.54 -4.77
N LYS A 29 10.12 -3.64 -5.51
CA LYS A 29 9.79 -2.27 -5.09
C LYS A 29 8.30 -2.11 -4.76
N ALA A 30 7.73 -3.06 -4.03
CA ALA A 30 6.34 -2.97 -3.60
C ALA A 30 6.13 -1.83 -2.59
N CYS A 31 4.99 -1.15 -2.63
CA CYS A 31 4.64 -0.06 -1.72
C CYS A 31 4.77 -0.48 -0.25
N GLY A 32 4.52 -1.73 0.11
CA GLY A 32 4.70 -2.24 1.47
C GLY A 32 6.15 -2.24 1.98
N TYR A 33 7.14 -2.09 1.10
CA TYR A 33 8.54 -1.86 1.46
C TYR A 33 8.92 -0.37 1.52
N CYS A 34 7.99 0.53 1.21
CA CYS A 34 8.25 1.97 1.24
C CYS A 34 8.07 2.52 2.66
N GLU A 35 8.99 3.37 3.11
CA GLU A 35 8.87 4.10 4.40
C GLU A 35 7.63 4.99 4.49
N LYS A 36 7.04 5.34 3.34
CA LYS A 36 5.85 6.20 3.25
C LYS A 36 4.55 5.41 3.25
N PHE A 37 4.62 4.07 3.27
CA PHE A 37 3.45 3.22 3.41
C PHE A 37 3.08 3.04 4.87
N GLN A 38 1.81 3.26 5.19
CA GLN A 38 1.26 3.01 6.50
C GLN A 38 0.16 1.95 6.39
N PRO A 39 0.33 0.76 6.99
CA PRO A 39 -0.69 -0.28 6.94
C PRO A 39 -1.96 0.16 7.67
N SER A 40 -3.10 -0.19 7.10
CA SER A 40 -4.41 -0.04 7.74
C SER A 40 -4.67 -1.25 8.62
N GLY A 41 -4.88 -1.02 9.92
CA GLY A 41 -5.32 -2.08 10.84
C GLY A 41 -6.77 -2.54 10.59
N ALA A 42 -7.55 -1.79 9.79
CA ALA A 42 -8.97 -2.03 9.58
C ALA A 42 -9.26 -3.33 8.82
N ASP A 43 -8.32 -3.81 8.01
CA ASP A 43 -8.52 -5.00 7.17
C ASP A 43 -7.93 -6.27 7.79
N GLY A 44 -7.62 -6.28 9.09
CA GLY A 44 -7.17 -7.49 9.80
C GLY A 44 -5.92 -8.16 9.21
N GLY A 45 -5.03 -7.40 8.56
CA GLY A 45 -3.89 -7.96 7.82
C GLY A 45 -4.14 -8.13 6.31
N GLY A 46 -5.16 -7.47 5.77
CA GLY A 46 -5.54 -7.45 4.35
C GLY A 46 -4.57 -6.76 3.37
N GLY A 47 -3.47 -6.19 3.85
CA GLY A 47 -2.42 -5.59 3.00
C GLY A 47 -2.68 -4.16 2.59
N SER A 48 -3.87 -3.68 2.85
CA SER A 48 -4.24 -2.31 2.54
C SER A 48 -3.61 -1.36 3.52
N GLY A 49 -3.33 -0.17 3.02
CA GLY A 49 -2.78 0.92 3.76
C GLY A 49 -2.99 2.22 3.00
N ILE A 50 -2.24 3.22 3.42
CA ILE A 50 -2.23 4.53 2.77
C ILE A 50 -0.80 4.96 2.51
N CYS A 51 -0.61 5.78 1.47
CA CYS A 51 0.61 6.55 1.31
C CYS A 51 0.51 7.82 2.14
N THR A 52 1.52 8.11 2.97
CA THR A 52 1.55 9.32 3.80
C THR A 52 1.88 10.58 3.00
N VAL A 53 2.59 10.42 1.89
CA VAL A 53 3.00 11.51 0.98
C VAL A 53 1.95 11.77 -0.09
N LEU A 54 1.54 10.74 -0.82
CA LEU A 54 0.62 10.88 -1.94
C LEU A 54 -0.82 10.96 -1.46
N LYS A 55 -1.57 11.87 -2.07
CA LYS A 55 -2.99 12.10 -1.83
C LYS A 55 -3.81 11.50 -2.96
N ASN A 56 -5.09 11.37 -2.69
CA ASN A 56 -6.07 10.93 -3.66
C ASN A 56 -5.99 11.77 -4.95
N GLY A 57 -6.11 11.09 -6.10
CA GLY A 57 -5.86 11.67 -7.43
C GLY A 57 -4.47 11.40 -7.98
N SER A 58 -3.54 10.87 -7.16
CA SER A 58 -2.25 10.40 -7.65
C SER A 58 -2.39 9.13 -8.48
N ASP A 59 -1.57 9.00 -9.53
CA ASP A 59 -1.45 7.82 -10.39
C ASP A 59 0.03 7.55 -10.69
N ILE A 60 0.62 6.63 -9.91
CA ILE A 60 2.04 6.24 -9.99
C ILE A 60 2.39 5.72 -11.39
N ALA A 61 1.47 5.01 -12.05
CA ALA A 61 1.71 4.44 -13.39
C ALA A 61 1.78 5.52 -14.48
N LYS A 62 1.18 6.70 -14.23
CA LYS A 62 1.19 7.85 -15.14
C LYS A 62 2.12 8.98 -14.68
N GLY A 63 2.85 8.79 -13.57
CA GLY A 63 3.70 9.83 -12.99
C GLY A 63 2.91 11.04 -12.43
N VAL A 64 1.64 10.87 -12.08
CA VAL A 64 0.82 11.95 -11.51
C VAL A 64 0.91 11.89 -9.98
N TYR A 65 1.48 12.92 -9.36
CA TYR A 65 1.69 12.97 -7.92
C TYR A 65 0.97 14.17 -7.28
N VAL A 66 -0.09 13.88 -6.52
CA VAL A 66 -0.80 14.89 -5.71
C VAL A 66 -0.27 14.81 -4.29
N LYS A 67 0.29 15.91 -3.77
CA LYS A 67 0.94 15.94 -2.44
C LYS A 67 0.16 16.76 -1.40
N GLU A 68 -0.64 17.72 -1.86
CA GLU A 68 -1.34 18.68 -1.00
C GLU A 68 -2.84 18.61 -1.22
N GLY A 69 -3.59 18.84 -0.14
CA GLY A 69 -5.06 18.79 -0.14
C GLY A 69 -5.62 17.36 -0.27
N GLY A 70 -6.68 17.08 0.49
CA GLY A 70 -7.44 15.84 0.34
C GLY A 70 -6.94 14.64 1.15
N ILE A 71 -7.56 13.50 0.87
CA ILE A 71 -7.43 12.26 1.63
C ILE A 71 -6.15 11.52 1.19
N PRO A 72 -5.40 10.84 2.08
CA PRO A 72 -4.27 10.01 1.69
C PRO A 72 -4.63 9.00 0.61
N MET A 73 -3.71 8.74 -0.32
CA MET A 73 -3.94 7.76 -1.39
C MET A 73 -4.02 6.35 -0.78
N PRO A 74 -5.13 5.61 -0.99
CA PRO A 74 -5.19 4.21 -0.61
C PRO A 74 -4.24 3.39 -1.47
N THR A 75 -3.45 2.55 -0.83
CA THR A 75 -2.40 1.73 -1.44
C THR A 75 -2.44 0.31 -0.90
N LEU A 76 -1.93 -0.65 -1.68
CA LEU A 76 -1.74 -2.03 -1.23
C LEU A 76 -0.25 -2.29 -1.02
N ASP A 77 0.09 -3.11 -0.03
CA ASP A 77 1.44 -3.55 0.28
C ASP A 77 2.15 -4.21 -0.92
N ILE A 78 1.40 -4.91 -1.77
CA ILE A 78 1.86 -5.57 -3.00
C ILE A 78 1.77 -4.70 -4.27
N MET A 79 1.32 -3.45 -4.16
CA MET A 79 1.25 -2.55 -5.30
C MET A 79 2.66 -2.19 -5.77
N ASP A 80 2.91 -2.24 -7.08
CA ASP A 80 4.20 -1.85 -7.63
C ASP A 80 4.45 -0.35 -7.46
N GLY A 81 5.52 -0.02 -6.75
CA GLY A 81 6.02 1.34 -6.54
C GLY A 81 7.27 1.65 -7.37
N GLY A 82 7.67 0.76 -8.28
CA GLY A 82 8.92 0.87 -9.04
C GLY A 82 9.05 2.17 -9.87
N SER A 83 7.94 2.73 -10.33
CA SER A 83 7.90 4.01 -11.06
C SER A 83 7.63 5.22 -10.17
N CYS A 84 7.47 5.04 -8.85
CA CYS A 84 7.18 6.12 -7.91
C CYS A 84 8.46 6.89 -7.54
N GLU A 85 8.49 8.19 -7.85
CA GLU A 85 9.62 9.08 -7.50
C GLU A 85 9.84 9.25 -5.99
N TYR A 86 8.81 8.97 -5.20
CA TYR A 86 8.82 9.10 -3.73
C TYR A 86 9.06 7.75 -3.03
N PHE A 87 9.36 6.70 -3.79
CA PHE A 87 9.68 5.40 -3.21
C PHE A 87 11.01 5.49 -2.45
N ASN A 88 10.96 5.34 -1.13
CA ASN A 88 12.14 5.13 -0.32
C ASN A 88 12.00 3.79 0.40
N GLN A 89 12.90 2.86 0.10
CA GLN A 89 12.87 1.54 0.70
C GLN A 89 13.17 1.66 2.19
N ILE A 90 12.33 1.05 3.02
CA ILE A 90 12.59 0.97 4.46
C ILE A 90 13.91 0.25 4.67
N LYS A 91 14.84 0.92 5.33
CA LYS A 91 16.07 0.27 5.80
C LYS A 91 15.68 -0.66 6.94
N ARG A 92 15.42 -1.93 6.61
CA ARG A 92 15.30 -3.00 7.60
C ARG A 92 16.63 -3.10 8.31
N LEU A 93 16.70 -2.58 9.52
CA LEU A 93 17.81 -2.85 10.41
C LEU A 93 17.67 -4.32 10.80
N ASP A 94 18.61 -5.14 10.33
CA ASP A 94 18.69 -6.59 10.57
C ASP A 94 19.11 -6.92 12.02
N THR A 95 18.54 -6.18 12.97
CA THR A 95 18.83 -6.28 14.39
C THR A 95 17.50 -6.22 15.14
N ASN A 96 17.10 -7.40 15.58
CA ASN A 96 15.97 -7.74 16.43
C ASN A 96 14.61 -7.97 15.73
N THR A 97 14.12 -9.18 15.97
CA THR A 97 12.97 -9.91 15.43
C THR A 97 11.59 -9.29 15.75
N THR A 98 11.41 -7.99 15.53
CA THR A 98 10.15 -7.28 15.84
C THR A 98 9.52 -6.56 14.64
N GLU A 99 9.89 -6.92 13.40
CA GLU A 99 9.25 -6.32 12.23
C GLU A 99 7.97 -7.09 11.84
N VAL A 100 6.86 -6.65 12.42
CA VAL A 100 5.52 -7.26 12.29
C VAL A 100 4.94 -7.15 10.86
N TRP A 101 5.53 -6.35 9.97
CA TRP A 101 5.01 -6.11 8.62
C TRP A 101 6.05 -6.35 7.52
N ASN A 102 6.20 -7.61 7.09
CA ASN A 102 6.97 -7.98 5.90
C ASN A 102 6.04 -8.47 4.78
N PRO A 103 5.86 -7.71 3.68
CA PRO A 103 5.00 -8.12 2.56
C PRO A 103 5.34 -9.51 1.98
N SER A 104 6.63 -9.88 1.87
CA SER A 104 7.04 -11.23 1.45
C SER A 104 6.53 -12.33 2.37
N MET A 105 6.53 -12.08 3.68
CA MET A 105 6.09 -13.07 4.68
C MET A 105 4.57 -13.25 4.69
N ARG A 106 3.84 -12.33 4.05
CA ARG A 106 2.38 -12.38 3.94
C ARG A 106 1.90 -13.34 2.86
N ALA A 107 2.56 -13.39 1.71
CA ALA A 107 2.27 -14.39 0.67
C ALA A 107 2.30 -15.81 1.27
N ASN A 108 3.32 -16.11 2.08
CA ASN A 108 3.43 -17.40 2.78
C ASN A 108 2.37 -17.65 3.87
N ARG A 109 1.75 -16.62 4.46
CA ARG A 109 0.64 -16.82 5.42
C ARG A 109 -0.65 -17.23 4.73
N LEU A 110 -0.96 -16.64 3.56
CA LEU A 110 -2.16 -16.97 2.80
C LEU A 110 -2.17 -18.41 2.28
N PHE A 111 -1.00 -19.02 2.06
CA PHE A 111 -0.89 -20.43 1.67
C PHE A 111 -1.07 -21.43 2.83
N LYS A 112 -0.90 -21.01 4.09
CA LYS A 112 -1.05 -21.89 5.26
C LYS A 112 -2.48 -21.99 5.81
N GLU A 113 -3.40 -21.19 5.32
CA GLU A 113 -4.81 -21.16 5.78
C GLU A 113 -5.79 -21.78 4.75
N ARG A 114 -5.31 -22.64 3.84
CA ARG A 114 -6.15 -23.46 2.95
C ARG A 114 -6.11 -24.93 3.33
#